data_AF-A0A821V2T0-F1
#
_entry.id   AF-A0A821V2T0-F1
#
_cell.length_a   1.000
_cell.length_b   1.000
_cell.length_c   1.000
_cell.angle_alpha   90.00
_cell.angle_beta   90.00
_cell.angle_gamma   90.00
#
_symmetry.space_group_name_H-M   'P 1'
#
loop_
_entity.id
_entity.type
_entity.pdbx_description
1 polymer ?
#
loop_
_entity_poly.entity_id
_entity_poly.type
_entity_poly.pdbx_seq_one_letter_code
_entity_poly.pdbx_strand_id
1 'polypeptide(L)' 'MTSEKNAQIGQAREAFQMLYQVSQLLNTGLDAETLTICIQLCELGVNPDKLALVIKEIRKMGEHATQSKAKTLQL' A
#
# COMPACT_ATOMS: atom_id res chain seq x y z
N MET A 1 32.26 -5.34 -4.79
CA MET A 1 31.17 -5.44 -5.79
C MET A 1 30.03 -6.39 -5.38
N THR A 2 30.22 -7.70 -5.18
CA THR A 2 29.12 -8.60 -4.72
C THR A 2 28.69 -8.36 -3.26
N SER A 3 29.64 -8.08 -2.37
CA SER A 3 29.37 -7.82 -0.94
C SER A 3 28.55 -6.54 -0.70
N GLU A 4 28.89 -5.45 -1.40
CA GLU A 4 28.22 -4.14 -1.26
C GLU A 4 26.77 -4.20 -1.76
N LYS A 5 26.53 -4.88 -2.89
CA LYS A 5 25.18 -5.09 -3.42
C LYS A 5 24.30 -5.88 -2.44
N ASN A 6 24.86 -6.91 -1.80
CA ASN A 6 24.14 -7.69 -0.80
C ASN A 6 23.80 -6.85 0.44
N ALA A 7 24.71 -5.99 0.89
CA ALA A 7 24.46 -5.07 2.00
C ALA A 7 23.34 -4.06 1.65
N GLN A 8 23.34 -3.50 0.43
CA GLN A 8 22.30 -2.59 -0.04
C GLN A 8 20.92 -3.26 -0.06
N ILE A 9 20.83 -4.50 -0.52
CA ILE A 9 19.58 -5.28 -0.53
C ILE A 9 19.10 -5.55 0.91
N GLY A 10 20.03 -5.86 1.82
CA GLY A 10 19.72 -6.03 3.25
C GLY A 10 19.09 -4.78 3.86
N GLN A 11 19.72 -3.61 3.62
CA GLN A 11 19.22 -2.32 4.12
C GLN A 11 17.83 -1.98 3.55
N ALA A 12 17.60 -2.20 2.26
CA ALA A 12 16.30 -1.96 1.65
C ALA A 12 15.20 -2.85 2.26
N ARG A 13 15.53 -4.11 2.55
CA ARG A 13 14.60 -5.05 3.20
C ARG A 13 14.27 -4.62 4.63
N GLU A 14 15.25 -4.19 5.41
CA GLU A 14 15.05 -3.68 6.77
C GLU A 14 14.20 -2.41 6.76
N ALA A 15 14.49 -1.47 5.85
CA ALA A 15 13.70 -0.26 5.68
C ALA A 15 12.24 -0.58 5.35
N PHE A 16 11.99 -1.51 4.43
CA PHE A 16 10.65 -1.96 4.11
C PHE A 16 9.96 -2.60 5.32
N GLN A 17 10.65 -3.45 6.07
CA GLN A 17 10.08 -4.09 7.26
C GLN A 17 9.67 -3.07 8.32
N MET A 18 10.49 -2.04 8.56
CA MET A 18 10.13 -0.94 9.47
C MET A 18 8.90 -0.18 8.97
N LEU A 19 8.84 0.19 7.69
CA LEU A 19 7.68 0.87 7.10
C LEU A 19 6.41 0.03 7.21
N TYR A 20 6.51 -1.29 6.98
CA TYR A 20 5.39 -2.20 7.12
C TYR A 20 4.90 -2.30 8.57
N GLN A 21 5.82 -2.38 9.54
CA GLN A 21 5.44 -2.36 10.97
C GLN A 21 4.72 -1.07 11.35
N VAL A 22 5.20 0.09 10.87
CA VAL A 22 4.54 1.38 11.08
C VAL A 22 3.14 1.39 10.44
N SER A 23 2.98 0.81 9.24
CA SER A 23 1.68 0.76 8.56
C SER A 23 0.64 -0.10 9.30
N GLN A 24 1.10 -1.18 9.94
CA GLN A 24 0.27 -2.03 10.80
C GLN A 24 -0.08 -1.33 12.11
N LEU A 25 0.88 -0.65 12.74
CA LEU A 25 0.66 0.09 13.99
C LEU A 25 -0.38 1.20 13.81
N LEU A 26 -0.34 1.90 12.67
CA LEU A 26 -1.31 2.93 12.32
C LEU A 26 -2.59 2.36 11.70
N ASN A 27 -2.69 1.04 11.60
CA ASN A 27 -3.87 0.32 11.13
C ASN A 27 -4.36 0.81 9.74
N THR A 28 -3.43 1.12 8.84
CA THR A 28 -3.72 1.69 7.51
C THR A 28 -4.44 0.72 6.57
N GLY A 29 -4.44 -0.57 6.92
CA GLY A 29 -5.01 -1.65 6.10
C GLY A 29 -4.27 -1.85 4.77
N LEU A 30 -3.00 -1.45 4.69
CA LEU A 30 -2.13 -1.75 3.55
C LEU A 30 -1.44 -3.10 3.80
N ASP A 31 -1.56 -4.02 2.85
CA ASP A 31 -0.76 -5.24 2.82
C ASP A 31 0.63 -4.97 2.24
N ALA A 32 1.52 -5.97 2.29
CA ALA A 32 2.91 -5.81 1.87
C ALA A 32 3.02 -5.43 0.38
N GLU A 33 2.16 -5.99 -0.47
CA GLU A 33 2.13 -5.69 -1.90
C GLU A 33 1.68 -4.25 -2.16
N THR A 34 0.55 -3.82 -1.59
CA THR A 34 0.06 -2.45 -1.78
C THR A 34 1.04 -1.42 -1.22
N LEU A 35 1.66 -1.69 -0.07
CA LEU A 35 2.68 -0.80 0.50
C LEU A 35 3.89 -0.66 -0.44
N THR A 36 4.33 -1.77 -1.05
CA THR A 36 5.44 -1.75 -2.03
C THR A 36 5.11 -0.86 -3.22
N ILE A 37 3.89 -0.97 -3.76
CA ILE A 37 3.41 -0.12 -4.85
C ILE A 37 3.39 1.34 -4.42
N CYS A 38 2.91 1.65 -3.21
CA CYS A 38 2.88 3.01 -2.69
C CYS A 38 4.29 3.61 -2.58
N ILE A 39 5.27 2.84 -2.11
CA ILE A 39 6.67 3.26 -2.03
C ILE A 39 7.20 3.58 -3.43
N GLN A 40 7.00 2.69 -4.41
CA GLN A 40 7.45 2.91 -5.79
C GLN A 40 6.82 4.17 -6.42
N LEU A 41 5.53 4.40 -6.20
CA LEU A 41 4.86 5.62 -6.66
C LEU A 41 5.47 6.87 -6.03
N CYS A 42 5.75 6.84 -4.72
CA CYS A 42 6.43 7.93 -4.03
C CYS A 42 7.86 8.15 -4.55
N GLU A 43 8.61 7.08 -4.85
CA GLU A 43 9.95 7.15 -5.47
C GLU A 43 9.91 7.77 -6.88
N LEU A 44 8.81 7.61 -7.61
CA LEU A 44 8.56 8.28 -8.90
C LEU A 44 8.12 9.76 -8.75
N GLY A 45 8.04 10.28 -7.52
CA GLY A 45 7.69 11.66 -7.24
C GLY A 45 6.18 11.91 -7.06
N VAL A 46 5.37 10.86 -6.92
CA VAL A 46 3.95 11.02 -6.56
C VAL A 46 3.85 11.56 -5.14
N ASN A 47 2.99 12.58 -4.94
CA ASN A 47 2.75 13.14 -3.62
C ASN A 47 1.98 12.12 -2.73
N PRO A 48 2.48 11.79 -1.52
CA PRO A 48 1.88 10.77 -0.66
C PRO A 48 0.48 11.15 -0.14
N ASP A 49 0.21 12.43 0.10
CA ASP A 49 -1.11 12.90 0.57
C ASP A 49 -2.17 12.68 -0.50
N LYS A 50 -1.84 13.02 -1.76
CA LYS A 50 -2.73 12.79 -2.90
C LYS A 50 -2.93 11.30 -3.16
N LEU A 51 -1.87 10.51 -3.08
CA LEU A 51 -1.94 9.05 -3.23
C LEU A 51 -2.88 8.43 -2.18
N ALA A 52 -2.80 8.88 -0.93
CA ALA A 52 -3.67 8.41 0.14
C ALA A 52 -5.15 8.72 -0.15
N LEU A 53 -5.46 9.88 -0.72
CA LEU A 53 -6.83 10.21 -1.15
C LEU A 53 -7.33 9.26 -2.24
N VAL A 54 -6.50 9.00 -3.25
CA VAL A 54 -6.85 8.08 -4.35
C VAL A 54 -7.11 6.66 -3.83
N ILE A 55 -6.25 6.15 -2.94
CA ILE A 55 -6.42 4.82 -2.33
C ILE A 55 -7.74 4.73 -1.55
N LYS A 56 -8.09 5.77 -0.78
CA LYS A 56 -9.36 5.82 -0.04
C LYS A 56 -10.56 5.79 -0.97
N GLU A 57 -10.56 6.56 -2.05
CA GLU A 57 -11.65 6.57 -3.02
C GLU A 57 -11.79 5.22 -3.73
N ILE A 58 -10.69 4.60 -4.16
CA ILE A 58 -10.73 3.27 -4.80
C ILE A 58 -11.34 2.22 -3.87
N ARG A 59 -10.94 2.19 -2.59
CA ARG A 59 -11.49 1.26 -1.59
C ARG A 59 -12.99 1.46 -1.40
N LYS A 60 -13.43 2.72 -1.26
CA LYS A 60 -14.84 3.10 -1.14
C LYS A 60 -15.65 2.65 -2.35
N MET A 61 -15.12 2.81 -3.56
CA MET A 61 -15.78 2.33 -4.79
C MET A 61 -15.94 0.80 -4.80
N GLY A 62 -14.93 0.06 -4.32
CA GLY A 62 -14.99 -1.40 -4.18
C GLY A 62 -16.07 -1.85 -3.19
N GLU A 63 -16.20 -1.16 -2.05
CA GLU A 63 -17.27 -1.39 -1.07
C GLU A 63 -18.67 -1.12 -1.66
N HIS A 64 -18.84 -0.01 -2.39
CA HIS A 64 -20.12 0.28 -3.04
C HIS A 64 -20.48 -0.75 -4.12
N ALA A 65 -19.49 -1.27 -4.85
CA ALA A 65 -19.70 -2.28 -5.88
C ALA A 65 -20.20 -3.62 -5.29
N THR A 66 -19.69 -4.02 -4.12
CA THR A 66 -20.17 -5.24 -3.43
C THR A 66 -21.55 -5.03 -2.81
N GLN A 67 -21.82 -3.83 -2.28
CA GLN A 67 -23.11 -3.50 -1.68
C GLN A 67 -24.25 -3.44 -2.70
N SER A 68 -23.99 -2.95 -3.92
CA SER A 68 -24.96 -2.96 -5.02
C SER A 68 -25.35 -4.39 -5.43
N LYS A 69 -24.38 -5.32 -5.49
CA LYS A 69 -24.65 -6.74 -5.78
C LYS A 69 -25.52 -7.40 -4.70
N ALA A 70 -25.27 -7.11 -3.43
CA ALA A 70 -26.06 -7.65 -2.32
C ALA A 70 -27.52 -7.16 -2.34
N LYS A 71 -27.75 -5.90 -2.74
CA LYS A 71 -29.09 -5.31 -2.84
C LYS A 71 -29.91 -5.89 -4.00
N THR A 72 -29.26 -6.29 -5.10
CA THR A 72 -29.91 -6.96 -6.24
C THR A 72 -30.33 -8.41 -5.95
N LEU A 73 -29.69 -9.09 -4.99
CA LEU A 73 -30.02 -10.47 -4.59
C LEU A 73 -31.11 -10.55 -3.50
N GLN A 74 -31.57 -9.42 -2.97
CA GLN A 74 -32.63 -9.33 -1.95
C GLN A 74 -33.99 -8.85 -2.51
N LEU A 75 -34.15 -8.85 -3.84
CA LEU A 75 -35.42 -8.63 -4.54
C LEU A 75 -35.79 -9.90 -5.33
#